data_AF-A0A067NP88-F1
#
_entry.id   AF-A0A067NP88-F1
#
_cell.length_a   1.000
_cell.length_b   1.000
_cell.length_c   1.000
_cell.angle_alpha   90.00
_cell.angle_beta   90.00
_cell.angle_gamma   90.00
#
_symmetry.space_group_name_H-M   'P 1'
#
loop_
_entity.id
_entity.type
_entity.pdbx_description
1 polymer ?
#
loop_
_entity_poly.entity_id
_entity_poly.type
_entity_poly.pdbx_seq_one_letter_code
_entity_poly.pdbx_strand_id
1 'polypeptide(L)'
;MQIQSSVVVFAPTSVPSDIFHQCVRFLNERDANLLILQFLSLKSFHAYGLTCKIAYLMAKRYLRVHYNIDQSLSVFIPIADIAYFRNAQQATGTLIGGSFVLQFFTRITYKMSDIDLYVHQFFADELMNALCAIGCQCSLPPTKLTALVYSPFTNQVVNFLSPTDRDIQVIVTYCRPIQAIFAYHSSGLTLHGSIIDAHILRSAAVMNFLSGWYVYSLYGDETLDEGLSMYLCPDGGDQHGAKSKYERRGWITVADRQEANTLAIFSPLPHLVGDEITWVIKLDSSTVRGVHGYRDPFIRDACWMLSVADSGHSYISTL
;
A
#
# COMPACT_ATOMS: atom_id res chain seq x y z
N MET A 1 21.60 22.98 26.69
CA MET A 1 21.53 21.51 26.85
C MET A 1 20.41 21.02 25.96
N GLN A 2 20.73 20.67 24.71
CA GLN A 2 19.76 20.20 23.71
C GLN A 2 19.49 18.71 23.95
N ILE A 3 18.23 18.35 24.18
CA ILE A 3 17.80 16.95 24.22
C ILE A 3 17.56 16.53 22.77
N GLN A 4 18.49 15.78 22.19
CA GLN A 4 18.26 15.02 20.96
C GLN A 4 17.31 13.87 21.30
N SER A 5 16.07 13.97 20.88
CA SER A 5 15.11 12.86 20.90
C SER A 5 15.39 11.94 19.70
N SER A 6 16.30 11.00 19.88
CA SER A 6 16.49 9.85 18.99
C SER A 6 15.41 8.80 19.29
N VAL A 7 14.36 8.78 18.47
CA VAL A 7 13.36 7.70 18.50
C VAL A 7 14.00 6.47 17.85
N VAL A 8 14.40 5.51 18.68
CA VAL A 8 14.82 4.17 18.23
C VAL A 8 13.55 3.38 17.94
N VAL A 9 13.29 3.10 16.66
CA VAL A 9 12.20 2.21 16.23
C VAL A 9 12.69 0.78 16.40
N PHE A 10 12.19 0.07 17.42
CA PHE A 10 12.44 -1.35 17.60
C PHE A 10 11.49 -2.17 16.73
N ALA A 11 12.04 -3.20 16.05
CA ALA A 11 11.21 -4.23 15.43
C ALA A 11 10.42 -4.99 16.50
N PRO A 12 9.26 -5.61 16.18
CA PRO A 12 8.31 -6.11 17.18
C PRO A 12 8.78 -7.28 18.06
N THR A 13 10.03 -7.75 17.95
CA THR A 13 10.44 -9.03 18.53
C THR A 13 11.60 -8.98 19.54
N SER A 14 12.13 -7.81 19.93
CA SER A 14 13.25 -7.81 20.89
C SER A 14 13.43 -6.54 21.71
N VAL A 15 12.39 -6.08 22.42
CA VAL A 15 12.62 -5.21 23.58
C VAL A 15 12.87 -6.10 24.81
N PRO A 16 14.06 -6.05 25.44
CA PRO A 16 14.28 -6.74 26.71
C PRO A 16 13.25 -6.24 27.73
N SER A 17 12.53 -7.18 28.36
CA SER A 17 11.49 -6.93 29.37
C SER A 17 11.85 -5.79 30.34
N ASP A 18 13.12 -5.74 30.75
CA ASP A 18 13.61 -4.84 31.78
C ASP A 18 13.64 -3.36 31.34
N ILE A 19 13.82 -3.09 30.04
CA ILE A 19 13.82 -1.73 29.49
C ILE A 19 12.38 -1.19 29.38
N PHE A 20 11.44 -2.04 28.95
CA PHE A 20 10.02 -1.68 28.91
C PHE A 20 9.50 -1.33 30.31
N HIS A 21 9.85 -2.14 31.32
CA HIS A 21 9.46 -1.88 32.71
C HIS A 21 10.08 -0.60 33.31
N GLN A 22 11.31 -0.25 32.94
CA GLN A 22 11.94 0.98 33.41
C GLN A 22 11.36 2.23 32.74
N CYS A 23 11.06 2.19 31.44
CA CYS A 23 10.45 3.31 30.73
C CYS A 23 9.03 3.61 31.23
N VAL A 24 8.20 2.58 31.46
CA VAL A 24 6.79 2.76 31.88
C VAL A 24 6.64 3.47 33.23
N ARG A 25 7.61 3.33 34.15
CA ARG A 25 7.54 3.96 35.49
C ARG A 25 7.60 5.49 35.50
N PHE A 26 8.07 6.12 34.43
CA PHE A 26 8.24 7.58 34.35
C PHE A 26 7.29 8.27 33.38
N LEU A 27 6.42 7.51 32.71
CA LEU A 27 5.48 8.07 31.76
C LEU A 27 4.24 8.57 32.49
N ASN A 28 3.79 9.76 32.13
CA ASN A 28 2.44 10.14 32.47
C ASN A 28 1.44 9.21 31.76
N GLU A 29 0.21 9.15 32.25
CA GLU A 29 -0.83 8.28 31.72
C GLU A 29 -1.03 8.43 30.20
N ARG A 30 -0.86 9.65 29.68
CA ARG A 30 -0.98 9.94 28.25
C ARG A 30 0.14 9.28 27.44
N ASP A 31 1.40 9.37 27.89
CA ASP A 31 2.54 8.81 27.18
C ASP A 31 2.56 7.27 27.30
N ALA A 32 2.15 6.72 28.44
CA ALA A 32 2.00 5.27 28.63
C ALA A 32 0.98 4.69 27.64
N ASN A 33 -0.16 5.35 27.45
CA ASN A 33 -1.15 4.90 26.49
C ASN A 33 -0.70 5.04 25.04
N LEU A 34 0.04 6.10 24.67
CA LEU A 34 0.59 6.23 23.31
C LEU A 34 1.58 5.10 23.00
N LEU A 35 2.38 4.66 23.98
CA LEU A 35 3.22 3.48 23.83
C LEU A 35 2.40 2.21 23.64
N ILE A 36 1.34 1.98 24.43
CA ILE A 36 0.47 0.82 24.25
C ILE A 36 -0.04 0.77 22.80
N LEU A 37 -0.58 1.89 22.30
CA LEU A 37 -1.10 2.00 20.93
C LEU A 37 -0.03 1.77 19.86
N GLN A 38 1.24 2.02 20.16
CA GLN A 38 2.34 1.73 19.24
C GLN A 38 2.54 0.23 19.02
N PHE A 39 2.34 -0.58 20.06
CA PHE A 39 2.53 -2.04 20.01
C PHE A 39 1.27 -2.82 19.63
N LEU A 40 0.11 -2.17 19.52
CA LEU A 40 -1.10 -2.84 19.05
C LEU A 40 -1.01 -3.12 17.54
N SER A 41 -1.46 -4.33 17.19
CA SER A 41 -1.91 -4.68 15.84
C SER A 41 -3.05 -3.75 15.43
N LEU A 42 -3.31 -3.55 14.14
CA LEU A 42 -4.35 -2.61 13.69
C LEU A 42 -5.75 -3.10 14.07
N LYS A 43 -5.97 -4.42 14.11
CA LYS A 43 -7.19 -5.05 14.66
C LYS A 43 -7.34 -4.80 16.15
N SER A 44 -6.27 -5.02 16.92
CA SER A 44 -6.26 -4.78 18.37
C SER A 44 -6.45 -3.29 18.69
N PHE A 45 -5.89 -2.42 17.86
CA PHE A 45 -6.04 -0.98 17.94
C PHE A 45 -7.49 -0.54 17.67
N HIS A 46 -8.13 -1.12 16.66
CA HIS A 46 -9.54 -0.88 16.38
C HIS A 46 -10.42 -1.34 17.55
N ALA A 47 -10.21 -2.56 18.05
CA ALA A 47 -10.91 -3.09 19.22
C ALA A 47 -10.73 -2.21 20.47
N TYR A 48 -9.51 -1.73 20.73
CA TYR A 48 -9.22 -0.78 21.80
C TYR A 48 -10.08 0.48 21.67
N GLY A 49 -10.15 1.06 20.47
CA GLY A 49 -10.96 2.25 20.20
C GLY A 49 -12.46 2.07 20.43
N LEU A 50 -12.97 0.84 20.37
CA LEU A 50 -14.38 0.52 20.61
C LEU A 50 -14.73 0.32 22.10
N THR A 51 -13.73 0.21 22.98
CA THR A 51 -13.97 -0.09 24.41
C THR A 51 -14.68 1.04 25.16
N CYS A 52 -14.27 2.30 24.92
CA CYS A 52 -14.82 3.46 25.59
C CYS A 52 -14.50 4.77 24.85
N LYS A 53 -15.15 5.87 25.24
CA LYS A 53 -14.96 7.19 24.62
C LYS A 53 -13.52 7.72 24.72
N ILE A 54 -12.84 7.45 25.84
CA ILE A 54 -11.45 7.90 26.05
C ILE A 54 -10.52 7.15 25.08
N ALA A 55 -10.61 5.82 25.06
CA ALA A 55 -9.86 4.98 24.14
C ALA A 55 -10.12 5.34 22.67
N TYR A 56 -11.38 5.59 22.30
CA TYR A 56 -11.75 6.09 20.97
C TYR A 56 -11.02 7.39 20.60
N LEU A 57 -11.05 8.40 21.49
CA LEU A 57 -10.39 9.69 21.24
C LEU A 57 -8.87 9.54 21.14
N MET A 58 -8.30 8.62 21.90
CA MET A 58 -6.87 8.34 21.92
C MET A 58 -6.43 7.60 20.65
N ALA A 59 -7.17 6.58 20.23
CA ALA A 59 -6.98 5.91 18.94
C ALA A 59 -7.12 6.92 17.79
N LYS A 60 -8.17 7.73 17.77
CA LYS A 60 -8.37 8.76 16.74
C LYS A 60 -7.20 9.76 16.68
N ARG A 61 -6.69 10.18 17.83
CA ARG A 61 -5.51 11.06 17.91
C ARG A 61 -4.26 10.35 17.41
N TYR A 62 -4.07 9.10 17.81
CA TYR A 62 -2.93 8.28 17.38
C TYR A 62 -2.90 8.13 15.86
N LEU A 63 -4.04 7.80 15.23
CA LEU A 63 -4.15 7.72 13.78
C LEU A 63 -3.73 9.03 13.10
N ARG A 64 -4.20 10.18 13.59
CA ARG A 64 -3.85 11.50 13.02
C ARG A 64 -2.35 11.81 13.09
N VAL A 65 -1.68 11.38 14.16
CA VAL A 65 -0.26 11.66 14.37
C VAL A 65 0.63 10.67 13.62
N HIS A 66 0.29 9.38 13.64
CA HIS A 66 1.17 8.31 13.14
C HIS A 66 0.83 7.84 11.73
N TYR A 67 -0.39 8.08 11.24
CA TYR A 67 -0.82 7.77 9.87
C TYR A 67 -1.02 9.07 9.09
N ASN A 68 -0.05 9.98 9.20
CA ASN A 68 -0.02 11.23 8.45
C ASN A 68 0.63 11.00 7.08
N ILE A 69 -0.20 10.98 6.03
CA ILE A 69 0.24 10.72 4.66
C ILE A 69 1.21 11.79 4.14
N ASP A 70 1.04 13.05 4.53
CA ASP A 70 1.93 14.13 4.10
C ASP A 70 3.33 13.93 4.70
N GLN A 71 3.40 13.49 5.95
CA GLN A 71 4.68 13.12 6.55
C GLN A 71 5.32 11.92 5.83
N SER A 72 4.55 10.90 5.47
CA SER A 72 5.09 9.75 4.72
C SER A 72 5.55 10.12 3.31
N LEU A 73 4.80 10.97 2.61
CA LEU A 73 5.15 11.45 1.27
C LEU A 73 6.31 12.45 1.29
N SER A 74 6.57 13.13 2.41
CA SER A 74 7.65 14.12 2.51
C SER A 74 9.05 13.58 2.21
N VAL A 75 9.21 12.25 2.27
CA VAL A 75 10.46 11.57 1.88
C VAL A 75 10.69 11.62 0.36
N PHE A 76 9.63 11.71 -0.45
CA PHE A 76 9.70 11.75 -1.92
C PHE A 76 9.34 13.13 -2.46
N ILE A 77 8.37 13.81 -1.87
CA ILE A 77 7.82 15.07 -2.37
C ILE A 77 8.12 16.17 -1.35
N PRO A 78 8.68 17.32 -1.75
CA PRO A 78 8.87 18.45 -0.84
C PRO A 78 7.56 18.84 -0.14
N ILE A 79 7.62 19.13 1.17
CA ILE A 79 6.41 19.39 1.99
C ILE A 79 5.52 20.49 1.38
N ALA A 80 6.11 21.52 0.78
CA ALA A 80 5.39 22.61 0.14
C ALA A 80 4.53 22.16 -1.06
N ASP A 81 4.92 21.06 -1.71
CA ASP A 81 4.34 20.56 -2.96
C ASP A 81 3.44 19.34 -2.77
N ILE A 82 3.36 18.78 -1.55
CA ILE A 82 2.53 17.61 -1.27
C ILE A 82 1.06 17.86 -1.61
N ALA A 83 0.52 19.03 -1.23
CA ALA A 83 -0.85 19.38 -1.55
C ALA A 83 -1.09 19.40 -3.07
N TYR A 84 -0.13 19.91 -3.84
CA TYR A 84 -0.21 19.93 -5.30
C TYR A 84 -0.18 18.52 -5.89
N PHE A 85 0.74 17.66 -5.43
CA PHE A 85 0.80 16.24 -5.81
C PHE A 85 -0.49 15.49 -5.47
N ARG A 86 -1.05 15.68 -4.26
CA ARG A 86 -2.28 15.01 -3.82
C ARG A 86 -3.50 15.45 -4.62
N ASN A 87 -3.58 16.73 -5.01
CA ASN A 87 -4.62 17.22 -5.91
C ASN A 87 -4.50 16.53 -7.30
N ALA A 88 -3.29 16.44 -7.85
CA ALA A 88 -3.06 15.73 -9.11
C ALA A 88 -3.47 14.26 -8.99
N GLN A 89 -3.02 13.57 -7.93
CA GLN A 89 -3.39 12.18 -7.65
C GLN A 89 -4.92 11.98 -7.61
N GLN A 90 -5.66 12.90 -6.98
CA GLN A 90 -7.12 12.83 -6.92
C GLN A 90 -7.77 13.07 -8.29
N ALA A 91 -7.28 14.05 -9.05
CA ALA A 91 -7.82 14.40 -10.36
C ALA A 91 -7.62 13.25 -11.37
N THR A 92 -6.47 12.59 -11.33
CA THR A 92 -6.08 11.52 -12.26
C THR A 92 -6.54 10.12 -11.82
N GLY A 93 -7.07 9.98 -10.61
CA GLY A 93 -7.39 8.67 -10.02
C GLY A 93 -6.17 7.79 -9.79
N THR A 94 -4.99 8.40 -9.59
CA THR A 94 -3.73 7.67 -9.39
C THR A 94 -3.73 6.94 -8.05
N LEU A 95 -3.32 5.69 -8.08
CA LEU A 95 -3.12 4.88 -6.88
C LEU A 95 -1.65 4.76 -6.57
N ILE A 96 -1.30 4.93 -5.29
CA ILE A 96 0.04 4.62 -4.79
C ILE A 96 0.01 3.17 -4.30
N GLY A 97 1.00 2.38 -4.68
CA GLY A 97 1.08 0.95 -4.32
C GLY A 97 2.43 0.54 -3.73
N GLY A 98 2.63 -0.76 -3.70
CA GLY A 98 3.91 -1.39 -3.39
C GLY A 98 4.41 -1.11 -1.98
N SER A 99 5.74 -0.98 -1.86
CA SER A 99 6.37 -0.98 -0.54
C SER A 99 6.13 0.30 0.26
N PHE A 100 5.75 1.40 -0.38
CA PHE A 100 5.34 2.63 0.29
C PHE A 100 4.11 2.40 1.18
N VAL A 101 3.07 1.76 0.64
CA VAL A 101 1.80 1.56 1.37
C VAL A 101 1.99 0.58 2.53
N LEU A 102 2.84 -0.43 2.36
CA LEU A 102 3.20 -1.34 3.44
C LEU A 102 3.92 -0.62 4.60
N GLN A 103 4.82 0.32 4.30
CA GLN A 103 5.46 1.16 5.32
C GLN A 103 4.44 2.03 6.04
N PHE A 104 3.47 2.56 5.31
CA PHE A 104 2.39 3.36 5.89
C PHE A 104 1.57 2.55 6.91
N PHE A 105 1.16 1.32 6.56
CA PHE A 105 0.41 0.46 7.47
C PHE A 105 1.22 0.02 8.69
N THR A 106 2.45 -0.48 8.44
CA THR A 106 3.30 -1.08 9.49
C THR A 106 4.02 -0.04 10.34
N ARG A 107 4.13 1.20 9.87
CA ARG A 107 4.96 2.28 10.44
C ARG A 107 6.45 1.95 10.47
N ILE A 108 6.88 0.98 9.68
CA ILE A 108 8.29 0.61 9.50
C ILE A 108 8.83 1.36 8.30
N THR A 109 10.02 1.95 8.41
CA THR A 109 10.67 2.64 7.27
C THR A 109 11.70 1.73 6.59
N TYR A 110 11.54 1.53 5.29
CA TYR A 110 12.50 0.86 4.43
C TYR A 110 13.35 1.91 3.69
N LYS A 111 14.62 2.05 4.10
CA LYS A 111 15.52 3.12 3.61
C LYS A 111 15.69 3.20 2.10
N MET A 112 15.58 2.08 1.39
CA MET A 112 15.74 1.99 -0.07
C MET A 112 14.43 1.59 -0.76
N SER A 113 13.30 2.09 -0.27
CA SER A 113 12.01 1.89 -0.93
C SER A 113 11.77 2.99 -1.97
N ASP A 114 11.32 2.53 -3.12
CA ASP A 114 10.62 3.27 -4.15
C ASP A 114 9.16 3.55 -3.74
N ILE A 115 8.54 4.48 -4.47
CA ILE A 115 7.09 4.68 -4.48
C ILE A 115 6.54 4.34 -5.87
N ASP A 116 5.53 3.48 -5.90
CA ASP A 116 4.89 3.00 -7.13
C ASP A 116 3.59 3.77 -7.37
N LEU A 117 3.48 4.47 -8.50
CA LEU A 117 2.34 5.29 -8.89
C LEU A 117 1.61 4.68 -10.08
N TYR A 118 0.46 4.08 -9.86
CA TYR A 118 -0.40 3.50 -10.91
C TYR A 118 -1.36 4.55 -11.44
N VAL A 119 -1.26 4.88 -12.73
CA VAL A 119 -2.10 5.89 -13.39
C VAL A 119 -2.65 5.35 -14.70
N HIS A 120 -3.90 5.68 -15.01
CA HIS A 120 -4.49 5.32 -16.31
C HIS A 120 -3.83 6.16 -17.42
N GLN A 121 -3.56 5.56 -18.58
CA GLN A 121 -2.86 6.21 -19.69
C GLN A 121 -3.43 7.58 -20.10
N PHE A 122 -4.76 7.73 -20.10
CA PHE A 122 -5.44 8.99 -20.40
C PHE A 122 -5.13 10.15 -19.43
N PHE A 123 -4.61 9.86 -18.24
CA PHE A 123 -4.25 10.85 -17.23
C PHE A 123 -2.75 10.86 -16.91
N ALA A 124 -1.95 10.05 -17.62
CA ALA A 124 -0.52 9.91 -17.36
C ALA A 124 0.22 11.23 -17.59
N ASP A 125 -0.09 11.94 -18.67
CA ASP A 125 0.51 13.23 -18.98
C ASP A 125 0.26 14.27 -17.87
N GLU A 126 -0.94 14.31 -17.31
CA GLU A 126 -1.29 15.22 -16.22
C GLU A 126 -0.47 14.94 -14.96
N LEU A 127 -0.39 13.66 -14.54
CA LEU A 127 0.41 13.25 -13.39
C LEU A 127 1.91 13.53 -13.61
N MET A 128 2.45 13.17 -14.78
CA MET A 128 3.86 13.36 -15.09
C MET A 128 4.25 14.84 -15.16
N ASN A 129 3.40 15.69 -15.74
CA ASN A 129 3.60 17.13 -15.73
C ASN A 129 3.57 17.70 -14.30
N ALA A 130 2.69 17.18 -13.44
CA ALA A 130 2.68 17.56 -12.04
C ALA A 130 3.99 17.17 -11.33
N LEU A 131 4.51 15.95 -11.54
CA LEU A 131 5.80 15.53 -10.98
C LEU A 131 6.95 16.41 -11.48
N CYS A 132 7.01 16.72 -12.77
CA CYS A 132 8.00 17.64 -13.33
C CYS A 132 7.92 19.04 -12.70
N ALA A 133 6.70 19.56 -12.47
CA ALA A 133 6.50 20.87 -11.86
C ALA A 133 6.97 20.93 -10.39
N ILE A 134 6.95 19.80 -9.68
CA ILE A 134 7.50 19.63 -8.32
C ILE A 134 9.04 19.55 -8.34
N GLY A 135 9.64 19.39 -9.52
CA GLY A 135 11.09 19.26 -9.68
C GLY A 135 11.58 17.82 -9.78
N CYS A 136 10.69 16.83 -9.94
CA CYS A 136 11.09 15.46 -10.23
C CYS A 136 11.69 15.37 -11.65
N GLN A 137 12.77 14.61 -11.80
CA GLN A 137 13.48 14.44 -13.07
C GLN A 137 13.06 13.13 -13.73
N CYS A 138 12.45 13.21 -14.90
CA CYS A 138 12.10 12.02 -15.68
C CYS A 138 13.35 11.38 -16.30
N SER A 139 13.50 10.06 -16.15
CA SER A 139 14.59 9.29 -16.77
C SER A 139 14.47 9.15 -18.29
N LEU A 140 13.30 9.43 -18.86
CA LEU A 140 13.04 9.28 -20.28
C LEU A 140 13.11 10.62 -21.02
N PRO A 141 13.67 10.64 -22.25
CA PRO A 141 13.61 11.83 -23.09
C PRO A 141 12.16 12.11 -23.54
N PRO A 142 11.76 13.39 -23.74
CA PRO A 142 10.39 13.76 -24.08
C PRO A 142 9.80 13.04 -25.30
N THR A 143 10.64 12.75 -26.29
CA THR A 143 10.24 12.05 -27.53
C THR A 143 9.81 10.61 -27.32
N LYS A 144 10.31 9.92 -26.28
CA LYS A 144 9.88 8.56 -25.93
C LYS A 144 8.63 8.57 -25.05
N LEU A 145 8.42 9.63 -24.27
CA LEU A 145 7.28 9.76 -23.36
C LEU A 145 5.95 9.71 -24.12
N THR A 146 5.83 10.51 -25.19
CA THR A 146 4.60 10.58 -26.01
C THR A 146 4.28 9.26 -26.69
N ALA A 147 5.29 8.47 -27.07
CA ALA A 147 5.09 7.15 -27.68
C ALA A 147 4.66 6.08 -26.66
N LEU A 148 5.09 6.21 -25.39
CA LEU A 148 4.80 5.25 -24.31
C LEU A 148 3.38 5.39 -23.76
N VAL A 149 2.85 6.61 -23.70
CA VAL A 149 1.53 6.89 -23.11
C VAL A 149 0.38 6.27 -23.91
N TYR A 150 0.59 5.86 -25.16
CA TYR A 150 -0.46 5.29 -26.01
C TYR A 150 -0.22 3.84 -26.44
N SER A 151 0.55 3.06 -25.67
CA SER A 151 0.71 1.63 -25.95
C SER A 151 -0.57 0.85 -25.63
N PRO A 152 -1.26 0.25 -26.62
CA PRO A 152 -2.64 -0.18 -26.43
C PRO A 152 -2.83 -1.44 -25.56
N PHE A 153 -1.77 -2.12 -25.11
CA PHE A 153 -1.91 -3.45 -24.48
C PHE A 153 -0.87 -3.79 -23.40
N THR A 154 -0.01 -2.84 -23.03
CA THR A 154 1.07 -3.14 -22.06
C THR A 154 1.27 -1.97 -21.12
N ASN A 155 1.33 -2.28 -19.82
CA ASN A 155 1.72 -1.30 -18.82
C ASN A 155 3.15 -0.86 -19.08
N GLN A 156 3.40 0.44 -18.95
CA GLN A 156 4.72 1.04 -19.11
C GLN A 156 5.22 1.55 -17.77
N VAL A 157 6.51 1.40 -17.51
CA VAL A 157 7.14 1.96 -16.30
C VAL A 157 8.02 3.13 -16.72
N VAL A 158 7.76 4.28 -16.11
CA VAL A 158 8.55 5.51 -16.30
C VAL A 158 9.13 5.91 -14.96
N ASN A 159 10.45 5.93 -14.87
CA ASN A 159 11.13 6.26 -13.62
C ASN A 159 11.38 7.76 -13.52
N PHE A 160 11.16 8.30 -12.34
CA PHE A 160 11.48 9.66 -11.94
C PHE A 160 12.42 9.64 -10.74
N LEU A 161 13.37 10.57 -10.72
CA LEU A 161 14.14 10.88 -9.53
C LEU A 161 13.51 12.09 -8.83
N SER A 162 13.18 11.94 -7.56
CA SER A 162 12.58 13.02 -6.79
C SER A 162 13.61 14.11 -6.41
N PRO A 163 13.16 15.33 -6.03
CA PRO A 163 14.06 16.36 -5.48
C PRO A 163 14.80 15.93 -4.20
N THR A 164 14.31 14.90 -3.53
CA THR A 164 14.89 14.31 -2.32
C THR A 164 15.77 13.10 -2.60
N ASP A 165 16.15 12.87 -3.88
CA ASP A 165 17.00 11.77 -4.33
C ASP A 165 16.38 10.38 -4.05
N ARG A 166 15.08 10.25 -4.33
CA ARG A 166 14.31 9.01 -4.18
C ARG A 166 13.68 8.59 -5.49
N ASP A 167 13.67 7.29 -5.73
CA ASP A 167 13.05 6.72 -6.90
C ASP A 167 11.51 6.75 -6.80
N ILE A 168 10.89 7.25 -7.87
CA ILE A 168 9.45 7.25 -8.10
C ILE A 168 9.20 6.47 -9.39
N GLN A 169 8.42 5.39 -9.32
CA GLN A 169 8.04 4.60 -10.49
C GLN A 169 6.62 4.97 -10.90
N VAL A 170 6.45 5.55 -12.09
CA VAL A 170 5.13 5.79 -12.68
C VAL A 170 4.77 4.62 -13.59
N ILE A 171 3.78 3.85 -13.17
CA ILE A 171 3.25 2.71 -13.88
C ILE A 171 2.02 3.20 -14.65
N VAL A 172 2.22 3.43 -15.94
CA VAL A 172 1.17 3.84 -16.88
C VAL A 172 0.39 2.59 -17.29
N THR A 173 -0.91 2.61 -17.02
CA THR A 173 -1.80 1.44 -17.15
C THR A 173 -2.80 1.67 -18.27
N TYR A 174 -3.04 0.63 -19.07
CA TYR A 174 -4.06 0.68 -20.13
C TYR A 174 -5.46 0.33 -19.59
N CYS A 175 -5.52 -0.35 -18.45
CA CYS A 175 -6.74 -0.66 -17.69
C CYS A 175 -6.86 0.26 -16.47
N ARG A 176 -7.90 0.11 -15.64
CA ARG A 176 -8.03 0.91 -14.41
C ARG A 176 -6.83 0.61 -13.48
N PRO A 177 -6.26 1.61 -12.78
CA PRO A 177 -5.13 1.40 -11.87
C PRO A 177 -5.33 0.27 -10.86
N ILE A 178 -6.55 0.12 -10.32
CA ILE A 178 -6.87 -0.96 -9.39
C ILE A 178 -6.77 -2.35 -10.02
N GLN A 179 -7.20 -2.49 -11.29
CA GLN A 179 -7.06 -3.73 -12.06
C GLN A 179 -5.59 -4.01 -12.33
N ALA A 180 -4.80 -2.98 -12.62
CA ALA A 180 -3.35 -3.12 -12.78
C ALA A 180 -2.66 -3.55 -11.49
N ILE A 181 -3.11 -3.12 -10.30
CA ILE A 181 -2.57 -3.63 -9.03
C ILE A 181 -2.91 -5.11 -8.88
N PHE A 182 -4.14 -5.51 -9.16
CA PHE A 182 -4.55 -6.92 -9.12
C PHE A 182 -3.76 -7.77 -10.14
N ALA A 183 -3.44 -7.20 -11.31
CA ALA A 183 -2.75 -7.88 -12.41
C ALA A 183 -1.21 -7.80 -12.38
N TYR A 184 -0.60 -6.75 -11.80
CA TYR A 184 0.87 -6.58 -11.72
C TYR A 184 1.47 -7.42 -10.61
N HIS A 185 0.68 -7.63 -9.56
CA HIS A 185 0.89 -8.75 -8.66
C HIS A 185 0.50 -10.02 -9.33
N SER A 186 0.58 -10.14 -10.66
CA SER A 186 0.27 -11.35 -11.34
C SER A 186 1.09 -11.65 -12.59
N SER A 187 1.25 -12.92 -12.97
CA SER A 187 1.66 -13.30 -14.34
C SER A 187 0.47 -13.96 -15.04
N GLY A 188 0.10 -13.48 -16.23
CA GLY A 188 -1.28 -13.59 -16.73
C GLY A 188 -1.71 -14.88 -17.44
N LEU A 189 -3.00 -14.86 -17.81
CA LEU A 189 -3.64 -15.45 -18.98
C LEU A 189 -4.76 -14.49 -19.39
N THR A 190 -4.58 -13.80 -20.52
CA THR A 190 -5.63 -12.98 -21.16
C THR A 190 -6.26 -13.84 -22.27
N LEU A 191 -7.51 -14.26 -22.08
CA LEU A 191 -8.28 -14.91 -23.15
C LEU A 191 -9.32 -13.91 -23.68
N HIS A 192 -9.12 -13.54 -24.94
CA HIS A 192 -10.02 -12.70 -25.71
C HIS A 192 -11.47 -13.20 -25.64
N GLY A 193 -12.40 -12.33 -25.21
CA GLY A 193 -13.80 -12.38 -25.62
C GLY A 193 -14.79 -13.09 -24.70
N SER A 194 -14.37 -13.68 -23.58
CA SER A 194 -15.28 -14.18 -22.53
C SER A 194 -14.57 -14.17 -21.19
N ILE A 195 -15.25 -13.58 -20.19
CA ILE A 195 -14.86 -13.42 -18.78
C ILE A 195 -14.00 -14.61 -18.31
N ILE A 196 -12.69 -14.40 -18.16
CA ILE A 196 -11.76 -14.96 -17.16
C ILE A 196 -10.37 -14.40 -17.55
N ASP A 197 -10.02 -13.24 -16.98
CA ASP A 197 -8.63 -12.79 -16.93
C ASP A 197 -7.98 -13.48 -15.73
N ALA A 198 -7.14 -14.48 -15.98
CA ALA A 198 -6.47 -15.23 -14.92
C ALA A 198 -5.11 -14.59 -14.62
N HIS A 199 -5.01 -13.84 -13.53
CA HIS A 199 -3.82 -13.15 -13.06
C HIS A 199 -3.08 -13.93 -11.94
N ILE A 200 -1.95 -14.63 -12.20
CA ILE A 200 -1.21 -15.43 -11.18
C ILE A 200 -0.54 -14.59 -10.08
N LEU A 201 -1.09 -14.54 -8.86
CA LEU A 201 -0.56 -13.76 -7.73
C LEU A 201 0.96 -13.89 -7.46
N ARG A 202 1.71 -12.79 -7.53
CA ARG A 202 3.15 -12.69 -7.25
C ARG A 202 3.43 -12.50 -5.75
N SER A 203 2.57 -11.84 -4.98
CA SER A 203 2.65 -11.77 -3.51
C SER A 203 1.39 -11.13 -2.93
N ALA A 204 0.80 -11.70 -1.87
CA ALA A 204 -0.30 -11.06 -1.14
C ALA A 204 0.17 -9.86 -0.29
N ALA A 205 1.45 -9.81 0.12
CA ALA A 205 2.01 -8.73 0.94
C ALA A 205 1.95 -7.33 0.30
N VAL A 206 1.63 -7.28 -0.99
CA VAL A 206 1.59 -6.08 -1.81
C VAL A 206 0.18 -5.72 -2.29
N MET A 207 -0.86 -6.42 -1.82
CA MET A 207 -2.26 -6.10 -2.10
C MET A 207 -2.75 -4.92 -1.23
N ASN A 208 -1.95 -3.87 -1.22
CA ASN A 208 -2.11 -2.66 -0.43
C ASN A 208 -1.99 -1.46 -1.38
N PHE A 209 -2.95 -0.54 -1.32
CA PHE A 209 -2.90 0.65 -2.15
C PHE A 209 -3.51 1.86 -1.44
N LEU A 210 -3.08 3.02 -1.89
CA LEU A 210 -3.45 4.30 -1.33
C LEU A 210 -4.02 5.19 -2.43
N SER A 211 -5.23 5.66 -2.21
CA SER A 211 -5.94 6.55 -3.12
C SER A 211 -5.86 8.01 -2.65
N GLY A 212 -6.62 8.87 -3.32
CA GLY A 212 -6.78 10.26 -2.95
C GLY A 212 -7.38 10.47 -1.55
N TRP A 213 -8.11 9.51 -1.00
CA TRP A 213 -8.87 9.68 0.26
C TRP A 213 -8.68 8.56 1.27
N TYR A 214 -8.22 7.39 0.84
CA TYR A 214 -8.18 6.20 1.69
C TYR A 214 -6.91 5.40 1.45
N VAL A 215 -6.58 4.57 2.43
CA VAL A 215 -5.57 3.52 2.33
C VAL A 215 -6.27 2.18 2.53
N TYR A 216 -5.97 1.23 1.66
CA TYR A 216 -6.61 -0.07 1.60
C TYR A 216 -5.57 -1.18 1.76
N SER A 217 -5.94 -2.20 2.53
CA SER A 217 -5.27 -3.50 2.56
C SER A 217 -6.33 -4.57 2.33
N LEU A 218 -6.22 -5.34 1.25
CA LEU A 218 -7.21 -6.36 0.89
C LEU A 218 -7.18 -7.59 1.82
N TYR A 219 -6.02 -7.84 2.42
CA TYR A 219 -5.78 -8.97 3.33
C TYR A 219 -5.11 -8.43 4.60
N GLY A 220 -5.77 -7.49 5.28
CA GLY A 220 -5.19 -6.79 6.43
C GLY A 220 -4.84 -7.73 7.58
N ASP A 221 -5.75 -8.63 7.93
CA ASP A 221 -5.54 -9.61 9.00
C ASP A 221 -4.34 -10.52 8.68
N GLU A 222 -4.34 -11.15 7.51
CA GLU A 222 -3.28 -12.09 7.12
C GLU A 222 -1.94 -11.39 6.88
N THR A 223 -1.95 -10.26 6.15
CA THR A 223 -0.72 -9.60 5.72
C THR A 223 -0.10 -8.73 6.81
N LEU A 224 -0.90 -7.94 7.50
CA LEU A 224 -0.40 -6.89 8.39
C LEU A 224 -0.36 -7.34 9.85
N ASP A 225 -1.32 -8.16 10.28
CA ASP A 225 -1.37 -8.67 11.66
C ASP A 225 -0.64 -10.01 11.82
N GLU A 226 -0.83 -10.96 10.89
CA GLU A 226 -0.20 -12.28 10.96
C GLU A 226 1.17 -12.34 10.24
N GLY A 227 1.49 -11.32 9.43
CA GLY A 227 2.76 -11.27 8.69
C GLY A 227 2.87 -12.35 7.62
N LEU A 228 1.74 -12.78 7.05
CA LEU A 228 1.70 -13.81 6.02
C LEU A 228 1.74 -13.19 4.63
N SER A 229 2.40 -13.88 3.70
CA SER A 229 2.34 -13.56 2.27
C SER A 229 2.11 -14.84 1.49
N MET A 230 1.17 -14.81 0.58
CA MET A 230 0.94 -15.92 -0.35
C MET A 230 1.68 -15.64 -1.67
N TYR A 231 2.34 -16.66 -2.23
CA TYR A 231 2.96 -16.64 -3.55
C TYR A 231 2.32 -17.76 -4.40
N LEU A 232 1.76 -17.44 -5.56
CA LEU A 232 0.96 -18.39 -6.35
C LEU A 232 1.58 -18.81 -7.69
N CYS A 233 2.84 -18.43 -7.93
CA CYS A 233 3.58 -18.84 -9.13
C CYS A 233 4.79 -19.70 -8.74
N PRO A 234 4.89 -20.97 -9.18
CA PRO A 234 5.99 -21.84 -8.79
C PRO A 234 7.35 -21.51 -9.42
N ASP A 235 7.41 -21.04 -10.69
CA ASP A 235 8.69 -21.07 -11.42
C ASP A 235 8.83 -19.97 -12.50
N GLY A 236 9.16 -18.74 -12.11
CA GLY A 236 9.41 -17.62 -13.03
C GLY A 236 10.59 -16.74 -12.60
N GLY A 237 11.52 -16.48 -13.53
CA GLY A 237 12.92 -16.05 -13.31
C GLY A 237 13.24 -14.71 -12.62
N ASP A 238 12.31 -14.09 -11.88
CA ASP A 238 12.58 -12.93 -11.00
C ASP A 238 11.83 -13.01 -9.65
N GLN A 239 11.21 -14.15 -9.34
CA GLN A 239 10.43 -14.36 -8.11
C GLN A 239 11.27 -14.34 -6.83
N HIS A 240 12.54 -14.76 -6.93
CA HIS A 240 13.47 -14.75 -5.80
C HIS A 240 13.66 -13.33 -5.25
N GLY A 241 13.65 -12.30 -6.10
CA GLY A 241 13.85 -10.91 -5.68
C GLY A 241 12.74 -10.41 -4.75
N ALA A 242 11.48 -10.55 -5.17
CA ALA A 242 10.31 -10.12 -4.40
C ALA A 242 10.07 -10.99 -3.16
N LYS A 243 10.14 -12.33 -3.31
CA LYS A 243 10.01 -13.27 -2.20
C LYS A 243 11.04 -13.00 -1.11
N SER A 244 12.31 -13.00 -1.48
CA SER A 244 13.37 -12.72 -0.50
C SER A 244 13.31 -11.28 0.02
N LYS A 245 12.78 -10.30 -0.74
CA LYS A 245 12.56 -8.93 -0.24
C LYS A 245 11.58 -8.91 0.92
N TYR A 246 10.44 -9.60 0.84
CA TYR A 246 9.44 -9.60 1.92
C TYR A 246 9.78 -10.55 3.06
N GLU A 247 10.43 -11.69 2.78
CA GLU A 247 10.96 -12.58 3.83
C GLU A 247 12.01 -11.88 4.71
N ARG A 248 12.94 -11.13 4.10
CA ARG A 248 13.90 -10.32 4.86
C ARG A 248 13.25 -9.22 5.70
N ARG A 249 12.01 -8.84 5.39
CA ARG A 249 11.25 -7.84 6.14
C ARG A 249 10.34 -8.47 7.20
N GLY A 250 10.35 -9.80 7.34
CA GLY A 250 9.65 -10.54 8.39
C GLY A 250 8.38 -11.26 7.95
N TRP A 251 8.02 -11.23 6.65
CA TRP A 251 6.86 -11.96 6.17
C TRP A 251 7.17 -13.45 5.99
N ILE A 252 6.24 -14.29 6.40
CA ILE A 252 6.29 -15.74 6.17
C ILE A 252 5.56 -16.03 4.86
N THR A 253 6.30 -16.60 3.91
CA THR A 253 5.73 -17.03 2.63
C THR A 253 5.00 -18.36 2.82
N VAL A 254 3.68 -18.34 2.69
CA VAL A 254 2.86 -19.56 2.57
C VAL A 254 2.98 -20.06 1.13
N ALA A 255 3.47 -21.29 0.97
CA ALA A 255 4.11 -21.74 -0.27
C ALA A 255 3.13 -22.09 -1.37
N ASP A 256 1.90 -22.48 -1.02
CA ASP A 256 0.86 -22.77 -2.00
C ASP A 256 -0.56 -22.54 -1.44
N ARG A 257 -1.54 -22.57 -2.35
CA ARG A 257 -2.96 -22.42 -1.99
C ARG A 257 -3.51 -23.60 -1.20
N GLN A 258 -2.92 -24.79 -1.28
CA GLN A 258 -3.42 -25.94 -0.52
C GLN A 258 -3.18 -25.71 0.96
N GLU A 259 -2.02 -25.18 1.32
CA GLU A 259 -1.71 -24.72 2.67
C GLU A 259 -2.61 -23.53 3.07
N ALA A 260 -2.76 -22.51 2.21
CA ALA A 260 -3.65 -21.37 2.50
C ALA A 260 -5.12 -21.78 2.72
N ASN A 261 -5.68 -22.63 1.85
CA ASN A 261 -7.04 -23.16 1.97
C ASN A 261 -7.19 -24.04 3.22
N THR A 262 -6.19 -24.86 3.55
CA THR A 262 -6.21 -25.72 4.75
C THR A 262 -6.23 -24.87 6.02
N LEU A 263 -5.53 -23.75 6.00
CA LEU A 263 -5.49 -22.80 7.10
C LEU A 263 -6.68 -21.82 7.07
N ALA A 264 -7.52 -21.86 6.03
CA ALA A 264 -8.58 -20.89 5.74
C ALA A 264 -8.09 -19.42 5.69
N ILE A 265 -6.85 -19.23 5.23
CA ILE A 265 -6.16 -17.95 5.10
C ILE A 265 -6.29 -17.50 3.65
N PHE A 266 -6.56 -16.21 3.41
CA PHE A 266 -6.84 -15.66 2.08
C PHE A 266 -8.10 -16.26 1.41
N SER A 267 -9.28 -15.86 1.92
CA SER A 267 -10.59 -16.34 1.45
C SER A 267 -10.70 -16.38 -0.09
N PRO A 268 -11.14 -17.51 -0.67
CA PRO A 268 -11.30 -17.68 -2.12
C PRO A 268 -12.61 -17.08 -2.67
N LEU A 269 -13.39 -16.42 -1.82
CA LEU A 269 -14.67 -15.82 -2.20
C LEU A 269 -14.45 -14.49 -2.93
N PRO A 270 -15.43 -14.04 -3.72
CA PRO A 270 -15.40 -12.69 -4.26
C PRO A 270 -15.59 -11.66 -3.15
N HIS A 271 -14.75 -10.63 -3.18
CA HIS A 271 -14.66 -9.57 -2.20
C HIS A 271 -14.76 -8.21 -2.87
N LEU A 272 -15.41 -7.27 -2.18
CA LEU A 272 -15.57 -5.88 -2.66
C LEU A 272 -14.59 -4.98 -1.95
N VAL A 273 -14.03 -3.97 -2.63
CA VAL A 273 -13.05 -3.11 -1.97
C VAL A 273 -13.75 -2.29 -0.90
N GLY A 274 -13.32 -2.48 0.34
CA GLY A 274 -13.94 -1.87 1.52
C GLY A 274 -15.03 -2.73 2.15
N ASP A 275 -15.12 -4.01 1.83
CA ASP A 275 -15.90 -4.98 2.59
C ASP A 275 -15.30 -5.26 3.98
N GLU A 276 -15.89 -6.21 4.70
CA GLU A 276 -15.52 -6.55 6.09
C GLU A 276 -14.12 -7.15 6.27
N ILE A 277 -13.51 -7.67 5.19
CA ILE A 277 -12.13 -8.19 5.23
C ILE A 277 -11.11 -7.12 4.81
N THR A 278 -11.56 -6.09 4.09
CA THR A 278 -10.69 -5.00 3.66
C THR A 278 -10.43 -4.05 4.82
N TRP A 279 -9.17 -3.82 5.15
CA TRP A 279 -8.84 -2.73 6.05
C TRP A 279 -8.82 -1.40 5.31
N VAL A 280 -9.51 -0.41 5.88
CA VAL A 280 -9.65 0.91 5.30
C VAL A 280 -9.27 1.97 6.32
N ILE A 281 -8.25 2.77 6.02
CA ILE A 281 -7.89 3.97 6.78
C ILE A 281 -8.30 5.20 5.98
N LYS A 282 -9.17 6.04 6.56
CA LYS A 282 -9.51 7.34 5.98
C LYS A 282 -8.37 8.33 6.23
N LEU A 283 -7.90 8.97 5.16
CA LEU A 283 -6.85 9.96 5.22
C LEU A 283 -7.39 11.33 5.66
N ASP A 284 -6.55 12.08 6.38
CA ASP A 284 -6.81 13.49 6.63
C ASP A 284 -6.73 14.23 5.28
N SER A 285 -7.78 14.96 4.96
CA SER A 285 -7.95 15.67 3.69
C SER A 285 -7.84 17.18 3.87
N SER A 286 -7.38 17.64 5.03
CA SER A 286 -7.18 19.06 5.33
C SER A 286 -6.27 19.79 4.32
N THR A 287 -5.39 19.07 3.62
CA THR A 287 -4.46 19.62 2.63
C THR A 287 -4.96 19.52 1.18
N VAL A 288 -6.13 18.94 0.92
CA VAL A 288 -6.61 18.67 -0.45
C VAL A 288 -7.93 19.40 -0.75
N ARG A 289 -8.05 19.96 -1.95
CA ARG A 289 -9.27 20.69 -2.37
C ARG A 289 -10.26 19.72 -3.02
N GLY A 290 -11.43 19.53 -2.43
CA GLY A 290 -12.49 18.71 -3.05
C GLY A 290 -13.71 18.49 -2.16
N VAL A 291 -14.85 18.15 -2.78
CA VAL A 291 -16.05 17.73 -2.06
C VAL A 291 -15.73 16.40 -1.39
N HIS A 292 -15.91 16.31 -0.07
CA HIS A 292 -15.83 15.05 0.66
C HIS A 292 -16.93 14.10 0.18
N GLY A 293 -16.62 13.27 -0.82
CA GLY A 293 -17.43 12.11 -1.13
C GLY A 293 -17.35 11.10 0.01
N TYR A 294 -18.47 10.48 0.38
CA TYR A 294 -18.48 9.36 1.34
C TYR A 294 -17.75 8.11 0.80
N ARG A 295 -17.38 8.08 -0.49
CA ARG A 295 -16.74 6.95 -1.19
C ARG A 295 -15.79 7.45 -2.29
N ASP A 296 -14.73 6.69 -2.54
CA ASP A 296 -13.76 6.91 -3.61
C ASP A 296 -14.35 6.52 -4.99
N PRO A 297 -14.49 7.45 -5.94
CA PRO A 297 -15.15 7.17 -7.22
C PRO A 297 -14.36 6.25 -8.15
N PHE A 298 -13.05 6.11 -7.97
CA PHE A 298 -12.19 5.29 -8.84
C PHE A 298 -12.09 3.84 -8.36
N ILE A 299 -12.41 3.60 -7.09
CA ILE A 299 -12.34 2.30 -6.43
C ILE A 299 -13.74 1.71 -6.21
N ARG A 300 -14.79 2.55 -6.24
CA ARG A 300 -16.18 2.11 -6.07
C ARG A 300 -16.47 0.94 -7.03
N ASP A 301 -16.96 -0.15 -6.46
CA ASP A 301 -17.39 -1.35 -7.19
C ASP A 301 -16.23 -2.23 -7.71
N ALA A 302 -14.98 -1.95 -7.34
CA ALA A 302 -13.87 -2.87 -7.59
C ALA A 302 -14.07 -4.16 -6.77
N CYS A 303 -14.08 -5.29 -7.47
CA CYS A 303 -14.17 -6.62 -6.87
C CYS A 303 -12.91 -7.42 -7.21
N TRP A 304 -12.45 -8.24 -6.27
CA TRP A 304 -11.44 -9.25 -6.53
C TRP A 304 -11.87 -10.60 -5.96
N MET A 305 -11.41 -11.67 -6.58
CA MET A 305 -11.56 -13.02 -6.08
C MET A 305 -10.26 -13.78 -6.27
N LEU A 306 -9.86 -14.56 -5.27
CA LEU A 306 -8.78 -15.52 -5.40
C LEU A 306 -9.28 -16.83 -6.05
N SER A 307 -9.12 -16.98 -7.36
CA SER A 307 -9.60 -18.12 -8.17
C SER A 307 -8.49 -19.15 -8.47
N VAL A 308 -8.84 -20.42 -8.73
CA VAL A 308 -7.91 -21.46 -9.23
C VAL A 308 -8.23 -21.71 -10.70
N ALA A 309 -7.23 -21.79 -11.56
CA ALA A 309 -7.38 -22.32 -12.91
C ALA A 309 -7.39 -23.84 -12.85
N ASP A 310 -8.10 -24.51 -13.75
CA ASP A 310 -8.12 -25.98 -13.83
C ASP A 310 -6.72 -26.60 -14.00
N SER A 311 -5.71 -25.80 -14.34
CA SER A 311 -4.28 -26.14 -14.38
C SER A 311 -3.58 -26.20 -13.00
N GLY A 312 -4.28 -25.95 -11.89
CA GLY A 312 -3.71 -25.93 -10.54
C GLY A 312 -3.04 -24.61 -10.13
N HIS A 313 -3.02 -23.60 -11.01
CA HIS A 313 -2.49 -22.27 -10.71
C HIS A 313 -3.56 -21.36 -10.12
N SER A 314 -3.22 -20.57 -9.11
CA SER A 314 -4.16 -19.63 -8.49
C SER A 314 -3.93 -18.20 -8.98
N TYR A 315 -5.03 -17.46 -9.15
CA TYR A 315 -5.03 -16.12 -9.70
C TYR A 315 -6.03 -15.18 -9.02
N ILE A 316 -5.84 -13.87 -9.14
CA ILE A 316 -6.89 -12.89 -8.81
C ILE A 316 -7.72 -12.61 -10.05
N SER A 317 -9.04 -12.76 -10.00
CA SER A 317 -9.91 -12.23 -11.05
C SER A 317 -10.55 -10.93 -10.59
N THR A 318 -10.71 -9.98 -11.52
CA THR A 318 -11.69 -8.90 -11.37
C THR A 318 -13.04 -9.42 -11.85
N LEU A 319 -14.08 -9.28 -11.04
CA LEU A 319 -15.47 -9.50 -11.50
C LEU A 319 -16.00 -8.27 -12.25
#